data_AF-A0A4U9TZG5-F1
#
_entry.id   AF-A0A4U9TZG5-F1
#
_cell.length_a   1.000
_cell.length_b   1.000
_cell.length_c   1.000
_cell.angle_alpha   90.00
_cell.angle_beta   90.00
_cell.angle_gamma   90.00
#
_symmetry.space_group_name_H-M   'P 1'
#
loop_
_entity.id
_entity.type
_entity.pdbx_description
1 polymer ?
#
loop_
_entity_poly.entity_id
_entity_poly.type
_entity_poly.pdbx_seq_one_letter_code
_entity_poly.pdbx_strand_id
1 'polypeptide(L)'
;MLLGPVTYLWLGKVKGEQFDRLSLLNDILPVYQQVLAELAKRGIEWVQIDEPALVLELPKAWLEAFKPAYTALQGQVKLLLTTYFDSIGHNLDTIRELPVQGLHVDLVAGKDDAAVLNNALPKEWVLSLGVINGRNVWRADVSSWFERLQPLVGSRPLWIGTSCSLLHSPIDLSVESRLDEEVKAGSPLHCKNVPSWRC
;
A
#
# COMPACT_ATOMS: atom_id res chain seq x y z
N MET A 1 -3.83 9.51 3.05
CA MET A 1 -2.61 8.79 2.64
C MET A 1 -1.45 9.76 2.74
N LEU A 2 -0.35 9.34 3.34
CA LEU A 2 0.89 10.11 3.44
C LEU A 2 2.04 9.24 2.95
N LEU A 3 3.03 9.83 2.27
CA LEU A 3 4.29 9.13 2.06
C LEU A 3 4.97 8.96 3.42
N GLY A 4 5.56 7.80 3.68
CA GLY A 4 6.23 7.51 4.94
C GLY A 4 7.54 8.27 5.09
N PRO A 5 7.95 8.59 6.34
CA PRO A 5 9.09 9.45 6.60
C PRO A 5 10.41 8.86 6.10
N VAL A 6 10.59 7.53 6.16
CA VAL A 6 11.84 6.89 5.73
C VAL A 6 11.93 6.89 4.21
N THR A 7 10.86 6.47 3.52
CA THR A 7 10.79 6.56 2.05
C THR A 7 10.93 8.01 1.56
N TYR A 8 10.30 8.98 2.24
CA TYR A 8 10.40 10.39 1.87
C TYR A 8 11.87 10.86 1.83
N LEU A 9 12.65 10.54 2.86
CA LEU A 9 14.08 10.86 2.90
C LEU A 9 14.90 10.04 1.89
N TRP A 10 14.56 8.77 1.71
CA TRP A 10 15.23 7.88 0.75
C TRP A 10 15.09 8.36 -0.70
N LEU A 11 13.92 8.91 -1.06
CA LEU A 11 13.65 9.46 -2.39
C LEU A 11 14.15 10.89 -2.58
N GLY A 12 14.45 11.61 -1.50
CA GLY A 12 14.94 12.99 -1.54
C GLY A 12 16.30 13.14 -2.24
N LYS A 13 16.70 14.34 -2.62
CA LYS A 13 18.06 14.60 -3.15
C LYS A 13 18.69 15.76 -2.42
N VAL A 14 19.97 15.63 -2.07
CA VAL A 14 20.75 16.72 -1.48
C VAL A 14 21.07 17.76 -2.55
N LYS A 15 20.89 19.03 -2.21
CA LYS A 15 21.34 20.17 -3.03
C LYS A 15 22.36 20.96 -2.23
N GLY A 16 23.49 21.31 -2.85
CA GLY A 16 24.57 22.03 -2.18
C GLY A 16 25.53 21.08 -1.48
N GLU A 17 25.90 21.39 -0.23
CA GLU A 17 26.83 20.60 0.55
C GLU A 17 26.27 19.20 0.83
N GLN A 18 27.12 18.19 0.70
CA GLN A 18 26.73 16.81 0.95
C GLN A 18 26.48 16.56 2.44
N PHE A 19 25.38 15.89 2.74
CA PHE A 19 25.05 15.43 4.08
C PHE A 19 24.25 14.12 4.03
N ASP A 20 24.21 13.41 5.14
CA ASP A 20 23.39 12.19 5.25
C ASP A 20 21.91 12.55 5.36
N ARG A 21 21.12 12.21 4.34
CA ARG A 21 19.67 12.43 4.32
C ARG A 21 18.96 11.79 5.51
N LEU A 22 19.43 10.63 5.98
CA LEU A 22 18.81 9.92 7.09
C LEU A 22 18.90 10.70 8.40
N SER A 23 19.91 11.56 8.55
CA SER A 23 20.06 12.41 9.74
C SER A 23 18.87 13.35 9.99
N LEU A 24 18.11 13.70 8.93
CA LEU A 24 16.92 14.55 9.03
C LEU A 24 15.69 13.84 9.61
N LEU A 25 15.76 12.52 9.84
CA LEU A 25 14.60 11.75 10.30
C LEU A 25 14.02 12.29 11.60
N ASN A 26 14.89 12.62 12.57
CA ASN A 26 14.45 13.15 13.86
C ASN A 26 13.80 14.54 13.75
N ASP A 27 14.16 15.32 12.72
CA ASP A 27 13.61 16.66 12.52
C ASP A 27 12.22 16.61 11.84
N ILE A 28 11.99 15.62 10.98
CA ILE A 28 10.70 15.49 10.28
C ILE A 28 9.63 14.74 11.10
N LEU A 29 10.02 13.83 12.00
CA LEU A 29 9.08 13.04 12.79
C LEU A 29 8.08 13.89 13.61
N PRO A 30 8.48 14.99 14.28
CA PRO A 30 7.54 15.89 14.95
C PRO A 30 6.46 16.46 14.03
N VAL A 31 6.78 16.71 12.76
CA VAL A 31 5.80 17.20 11.77
C VAL A 31 4.80 16.11 11.43
N TYR A 32 5.25 14.87 11.23
CA TYR A 32 4.35 13.73 11.01
C TYR A 32 3.42 13.52 12.22
N GLN A 33 3.95 13.58 13.45
CA GLN A 33 3.14 13.46 14.66
C GLN A 33 2.04 14.54 14.73
N GLN A 34 2.36 15.79 14.39
CA GLN A 34 1.38 16.88 14.34
C GLN A 34 0.27 16.60 13.32
N VAL A 35 0.63 16.13 12.11
CA VAL A 35 -0.34 15.77 11.08
C VAL A 35 -1.25 14.63 11.56
N LEU A 36 -0.68 13.57 12.12
CA LEU A 36 -1.46 12.42 12.63
C LEU A 36 -2.39 12.84 13.78
N ALA A 37 -1.92 13.70 14.69
CA ALA A 37 -2.74 14.23 15.78
C ALA A 37 -3.90 15.09 15.26
N GLU A 38 -3.68 15.89 14.22
CA GLU A 38 -4.74 16.69 13.59
C GLU A 38 -5.77 15.82 12.87
N LEU A 39 -5.34 14.73 12.22
CA LEU A 39 -6.25 13.74 11.64
C LEU A 39 -7.08 13.05 12.74
N ALA A 40 -6.45 12.65 13.84
CA ALA A 40 -7.12 12.05 14.99
C ALA A 40 -8.21 12.98 15.57
N LYS A 41 -7.91 14.28 15.73
CA LYS A 41 -8.88 15.29 16.20
C LYS A 41 -10.12 15.42 15.31
N ARG A 42 -10.01 15.04 14.03
CA ARG A 42 -11.11 15.05 13.06
C ARG A 42 -11.87 13.71 13.02
N GLY A 43 -11.55 12.78 13.93
CA GLY A 43 -12.18 11.46 14.00
C GLY A 43 -11.67 10.47 12.96
N ILE A 44 -10.52 10.72 12.33
CA ILE A 44 -9.91 9.76 11.41
C ILE A 44 -9.28 8.63 12.21
N GLU A 45 -9.76 7.41 12.01
CA GLU A 45 -9.23 6.23 12.71
C GLU A 45 -8.01 5.60 12.03
N TRP A 46 -7.98 5.62 10.70
CA TRP A 46 -6.95 4.95 9.89
C TRP A 46 -6.23 5.93 8.98
N VAL A 47 -4.91 5.82 8.96
CA VAL A 47 -4.06 6.55 8.03
C VAL A 47 -3.17 5.55 7.29
N GLN A 48 -3.26 5.58 5.97
CA GLN A 48 -2.33 4.89 5.08
C GLN A 48 -1.00 5.64 5.03
N ILE A 49 0.10 4.95 5.33
CA ILE A 49 1.47 5.45 5.23
C ILE A 49 2.22 4.62 4.20
N ASP A 50 2.63 5.25 3.11
CA ASP A 50 3.27 4.59 1.96
C ASP A 50 4.78 4.48 2.19
N GLU A 51 5.30 3.25 2.31
CA GLU A 51 6.72 2.96 2.43
C GLU A 51 7.22 2.01 1.33
N PRO A 52 7.11 2.37 0.03
CA PRO A 52 7.63 1.53 -1.05
C PRO A 52 9.15 1.33 -1.00
N ALA A 53 9.92 2.10 -0.22
CA ALA A 53 11.34 1.78 -0.03
C ALA A 53 11.56 0.40 0.61
N LEU A 54 10.56 -0.15 1.34
CA LEU A 54 10.62 -1.48 1.95
C LEU A 54 10.64 -2.63 0.94
N VAL A 55 10.30 -2.40 -0.33
CA VAL A 55 10.44 -3.43 -1.36
C VAL A 55 11.87 -3.48 -1.94
N LEU A 56 12.73 -2.54 -1.57
CA LEU A 56 14.11 -2.44 -2.06
C LEU A 56 15.10 -3.13 -1.12
N GLU A 57 16.31 -3.36 -1.63
CA GLU A 57 17.48 -3.72 -0.83
C GLU A 57 18.10 -2.45 -0.23
N LEU A 58 17.67 -2.10 0.99
CA LEU A 58 18.13 -0.90 1.68
C LEU A 58 19.42 -1.17 2.47
N PRO A 59 20.34 -0.18 2.58
CA PRO A 59 21.44 -0.28 3.52
C PRO A 59 20.93 -0.46 4.95
N LYS A 60 21.66 -1.23 5.76
CA LYS A 60 21.26 -1.59 7.14
C LYS A 60 20.77 -0.41 7.99
N ALA A 61 21.47 0.72 7.96
CA ALA A 61 21.08 1.91 8.72
C ALA A 61 19.68 2.45 8.36
N TRP A 62 19.27 2.34 7.09
CA TRP A 62 17.95 2.75 6.63
C TRP A 62 16.87 1.77 7.09
N LEU A 63 17.15 0.47 7.05
CA LEU A 63 16.23 -0.56 7.54
C LEU A 63 16.01 -0.43 9.05
N GLU A 64 17.09 -0.22 9.81
CA GLU A 64 17.05 -0.01 11.26
C GLU A 64 16.32 1.29 11.67
N ALA A 65 16.20 2.25 10.76
CA ALA A 65 15.50 3.51 11.02
C ALA A 65 13.97 3.39 11.03
N PHE A 66 13.39 2.35 10.44
CA PHE A 66 11.93 2.15 10.43
C PHE A 66 11.38 1.97 11.84
N LYS A 67 12.00 1.12 12.66
CA LYS A 67 11.52 0.84 14.01
C LYS A 67 11.39 2.10 14.89
N PRO A 68 12.43 2.94 15.07
CA PRO A 68 12.29 4.18 15.83
C PRO A 68 11.33 5.18 15.18
N ALA A 69 11.31 5.28 13.85
CA ALA A 69 10.35 6.15 13.15
C ALA A 69 8.90 5.78 13.49
N TYR A 70 8.51 4.52 13.31
CA TYR A 70 7.14 4.07 13.59
C TYR A 70 6.83 4.02 15.09
N THR A 71 7.83 3.80 15.94
CA THR A 71 7.70 3.97 17.40
C THR A 71 7.33 5.40 17.76
N ALA A 72 7.88 6.41 17.08
CA ALA A 72 7.51 7.80 17.30
C ALA A 72 6.11 8.14 16.77
N LEU A 73 5.63 7.46 15.72
CA LEU A 73 4.33 7.74 15.09
C LEU A 73 3.15 6.97 15.71
N GLN A 74 3.40 5.99 16.58
CA GLN A 74 2.34 5.15 17.15
C GLN A 74 1.36 5.94 18.05
N GLY A 75 0.10 5.46 18.11
CA GLY A 75 -0.85 5.81 19.16
C GLY A 75 -1.88 6.91 18.84
N GLN A 76 -1.66 7.77 17.84
CA GLN A 76 -2.62 8.83 17.48
C GLN A 76 -3.79 8.29 16.63
N VAL A 77 -3.46 7.44 15.66
CA VAL A 77 -4.37 6.80 14.71
C VAL A 77 -3.82 5.41 14.38
N LYS A 78 -4.65 4.53 13.82
CA LYS A 78 -4.19 3.25 13.29
C LYS A 78 -3.43 3.48 11.98
N LEU A 79 -2.25 2.87 11.86
CA LEU A 79 -1.39 2.97 10.69
C LEU A 79 -1.53 1.72 9.83
N LEU A 80 -1.86 1.92 8.56
CA LEU A 80 -1.74 0.91 7.52
C LEU A 80 -0.44 1.15 6.75
N LEU A 81 0.59 0.36 7.07
CA LEU A 81 1.86 0.40 6.36
C LEU A 81 1.64 -0.15 4.96
N THR A 82 1.99 0.62 3.93
CA THR A 82 1.65 0.27 2.54
C THR A 82 2.89 0.15 1.69
N THR A 83 3.11 -1.03 1.12
CA THR A 83 4.18 -1.29 0.15
C THR A 83 3.57 -1.64 -1.20
N TYR A 84 4.31 -1.42 -2.27
CA TYR A 84 3.86 -1.71 -3.63
C TYR A 84 5.04 -1.78 -4.61
N PHE A 85 4.77 -2.27 -5.81
CA PHE A 85 5.69 -2.40 -6.96
C PHE A 85 6.67 -3.57 -6.94
N ASP A 86 6.86 -4.24 -5.80
CA ASP A 86 7.57 -5.53 -5.71
C ASP A 86 7.22 -6.22 -4.39
N SER A 87 7.87 -7.35 -4.14
CA SER A 87 7.71 -8.24 -2.99
C SER A 87 8.39 -7.67 -1.75
N ILE A 88 7.88 -8.02 -0.56
CA ILE A 88 8.45 -7.61 0.74
C ILE A 88 9.12 -8.75 1.51
N GLY A 89 9.12 -9.96 0.97
CA GLY A 89 9.57 -11.17 1.69
C GLY A 89 10.92 -11.04 2.39
N HIS A 90 11.90 -10.35 1.78
CA HIS A 90 13.24 -10.15 2.37
C HIS A 90 13.26 -9.20 3.58
N ASN A 91 12.28 -8.31 3.70
CA ASN A 91 12.16 -7.33 4.79
C ASN A 91 11.05 -7.66 5.80
N LEU A 92 10.39 -8.82 5.67
CA LEU A 92 9.24 -9.20 6.48
C LEU A 92 9.53 -9.25 7.99
N ASP A 93 10.75 -9.63 8.37
CA ASP A 93 11.18 -9.64 9.78
C ASP A 93 11.29 -8.24 10.37
N THR A 94 11.74 -7.26 9.59
CA THR A 94 11.72 -5.86 10.03
C THR A 94 10.29 -5.35 10.12
N ILE A 95 9.48 -5.64 9.11
CA ILE A 95 8.10 -5.16 9.02
C ILE A 95 7.27 -5.62 10.22
N ARG A 96 7.32 -6.91 10.57
CA ARG A 96 6.48 -7.46 11.66
C ARG A 96 6.80 -6.90 13.05
N GLU A 97 7.95 -6.23 13.22
CA GLU A 97 8.33 -5.58 14.48
C GLU A 97 7.83 -4.13 14.60
N LEU A 98 7.27 -3.56 13.53
CA LEU A 98 6.82 -2.17 13.53
C LEU A 98 5.50 -2.03 14.31
N PRO A 99 5.32 -0.96 15.11
CA PRO A 99 4.10 -0.74 15.89
C PRO A 99 2.93 -0.18 15.03
N VAL A 100 2.62 -0.86 13.93
CA VAL A 100 1.50 -0.55 13.01
C VAL A 100 0.35 -1.53 13.22
N GLN A 101 -0.79 -1.29 12.58
CA GLN A 101 -2.03 -2.07 12.78
C GLN A 101 -2.46 -2.81 11.52
N GLY A 102 -1.75 -2.62 10.42
CA GLY A 102 -1.93 -3.43 9.22
C GLY A 102 -0.82 -3.23 8.21
N LEU A 103 -0.78 -4.15 7.26
CA LEU A 103 0.12 -4.13 6.11
C LEU A 103 -0.70 -4.22 4.83
N HIS A 104 -0.42 -3.34 3.87
CA HIS A 104 -0.84 -3.50 2.49
C HIS A 104 0.33 -3.99 1.63
N VAL A 105 0.07 -5.00 0.80
CA VAL A 105 1.04 -5.57 -0.15
C VAL A 105 0.49 -5.62 -1.57
N ASP A 106 1.36 -5.42 -2.55
CA ASP A 106 1.07 -5.57 -3.96
C ASP A 106 1.27 -7.03 -4.40
N LEU A 107 0.17 -7.76 -4.62
CA LEU A 107 0.20 -9.14 -5.11
C LEU A 107 0.14 -9.23 -6.65
N VAL A 108 0.08 -8.10 -7.35
CA VAL A 108 0.08 -8.06 -8.81
C VAL A 108 1.50 -7.97 -9.35
N ALA A 109 2.30 -7.03 -8.82
CA ALA A 109 3.71 -6.88 -9.17
C ALA A 109 4.62 -7.73 -8.27
N GLY A 110 4.27 -7.85 -6.98
CA GLY A 110 4.97 -8.70 -6.04
C GLY A 110 4.69 -10.19 -6.30
N LYS A 111 5.62 -11.03 -5.86
CA LYS A 111 5.56 -12.49 -5.92
C LYS A 111 5.34 -13.12 -4.54
N ASP A 112 4.98 -12.31 -3.55
CA ASP A 112 4.69 -12.78 -2.21
C ASP A 112 3.47 -13.72 -2.21
N ASP A 113 3.50 -14.75 -1.37
CA ASP A 113 2.38 -15.65 -1.15
C ASP A 113 1.49 -15.13 -0.02
N ALA A 114 0.21 -14.90 -0.31
CA ALA A 114 -0.74 -14.33 0.64
C ALA A 114 -0.94 -15.21 1.89
N ALA A 115 -0.86 -16.54 1.77
CA ALA A 115 -0.99 -17.44 2.90
C ALA A 115 0.26 -17.42 3.79
N VAL A 116 1.45 -17.32 3.18
CA VAL A 116 2.71 -17.14 3.92
C VAL A 116 2.69 -15.83 4.70
N LEU A 117 2.30 -14.72 4.06
CA LEU A 117 2.16 -13.42 4.74
C LEU A 117 1.13 -13.49 5.87
N ASN A 118 -0.02 -14.11 5.63
CA ASN A 118 -1.06 -14.29 6.63
C ASN A 118 -0.61 -15.10 7.86
N ASN A 119 0.36 -16.00 7.71
CA ASN A 119 0.89 -16.78 8.82
C ASN A 119 2.04 -16.08 9.56
N ALA A 120 2.84 -15.28 8.85
CA ALA A 120 4.02 -14.63 9.39
C ALA A 120 3.72 -13.33 10.16
N LEU A 121 2.63 -12.63 9.82
CA LEU A 121 2.27 -11.35 10.42
C LEU A 121 1.52 -11.49 11.75
N PRO A 122 1.59 -10.50 12.66
CA PRO A 122 0.79 -10.48 13.89
C PRO A 122 -0.70 -10.70 13.61
N LYS A 123 -1.41 -11.46 14.45
CA LYS A 123 -2.78 -11.95 14.17
C LYS A 123 -3.82 -10.84 14.19
N GLU A 124 -3.56 -9.80 14.97
CA GLU A 124 -4.38 -8.62 15.14
C GLU A 124 -4.24 -7.62 13.97
N TRP A 125 -3.22 -7.79 13.12
CA TRP A 125 -3.03 -6.90 11.98
C TRP A 125 -4.06 -7.14 10.89
N VAL A 126 -4.57 -6.04 10.35
CA VAL A 126 -5.24 -6.04 9.06
C VAL A 126 -4.23 -6.40 7.97
N LEU A 127 -4.57 -7.38 7.13
CA LEU A 127 -3.82 -7.65 5.90
C LEU A 127 -4.62 -7.11 4.71
N SER A 128 -4.09 -6.10 4.05
CA SER A 128 -4.67 -5.50 2.86
C SER A 128 -3.95 -6.04 1.62
N LEU A 129 -4.71 -6.61 0.68
CA LEU A 129 -4.17 -7.29 -0.49
C LEU A 129 -4.48 -6.51 -1.76
N GLY A 130 -3.44 -5.96 -2.37
CA GLY A 130 -3.49 -5.28 -3.65
C GLY A 130 -3.54 -6.28 -4.80
N VAL A 131 -4.75 -6.64 -5.23
CA VAL A 131 -5.00 -7.69 -6.25
C VAL A 131 -5.64 -7.16 -7.52
N ILE A 132 -6.20 -5.94 -7.45
CA ILE A 132 -6.71 -5.23 -8.61
C ILE A 132 -5.56 -4.40 -9.19
N ASN A 133 -5.13 -4.72 -10.40
CA ASN A 133 -4.02 -4.03 -11.05
C ASN A 133 -4.36 -2.54 -11.26
N GLY A 134 -3.64 -1.64 -10.58
CA GLY A 134 -3.79 -0.19 -10.74
C GLY A 134 -2.99 0.45 -11.88
N ARG A 135 -2.25 -0.35 -12.65
CA ARG A 135 -1.35 0.08 -13.74
C ARG A 135 -1.79 -0.35 -15.13
N ASN A 136 -2.74 -1.27 -15.24
CA ASN A 136 -3.19 -1.82 -16.52
C ASN A 136 -4.72 -1.81 -16.64
N VAL A 137 -5.23 -1.62 -17.86
CA VAL A 137 -6.66 -1.61 -18.21
C VAL A 137 -7.30 -3.00 -18.31
N TRP A 138 -6.51 -4.06 -18.11
CA TRP A 138 -6.97 -5.44 -18.21
C TRP A 138 -7.81 -5.83 -16.99
N ARG A 139 -8.96 -6.47 -17.23
CA ARG A 139 -9.86 -6.97 -16.18
C ARG A 139 -9.08 -7.88 -15.23
N ALA A 140 -9.13 -7.57 -13.94
CA ALA A 140 -8.60 -8.48 -12.93
C ALA A 140 -9.30 -9.84 -13.06
N ASP A 141 -8.53 -10.93 -13.02
CA ASP A 141 -9.09 -12.27 -12.94
C ASP A 141 -9.61 -12.51 -11.51
N VAL A 142 -10.81 -12.00 -11.25
CA VAL A 142 -11.45 -12.03 -9.93
C VAL A 142 -11.64 -13.47 -9.45
N SER A 143 -11.87 -14.42 -10.36
CA SER A 143 -12.08 -15.83 -10.03
C SER A 143 -10.80 -16.44 -9.46
N SER A 144 -9.65 -16.25 -10.10
CA SER A 144 -8.39 -16.79 -9.58
C SER A 144 -7.97 -16.14 -8.26
N TRP A 145 -8.22 -14.83 -8.07
CA TRP A 145 -8.00 -14.20 -6.78
C TRP A 145 -8.95 -14.71 -5.70
N PHE A 146 -10.22 -14.93 -6.03
CA PHE A 146 -11.17 -15.50 -5.08
C PHE A 146 -10.71 -16.88 -4.60
N GLU A 147 -10.33 -17.79 -5.50
CA GLU A 147 -9.84 -19.12 -5.16
C GLU A 147 -8.59 -19.08 -4.26
N ARG A 148 -7.66 -18.14 -4.54
CA ARG A 148 -6.44 -17.96 -3.75
C ARG A 148 -6.70 -17.40 -2.35
N LEU A 149 -7.68 -16.51 -2.21
CA LEU A 149 -7.91 -15.75 -0.98
C LEU A 149 -9.02 -16.30 -0.10
N GLN A 150 -9.97 -17.04 -0.67
CA GLN A 150 -11.05 -17.69 0.07
C GLN A 150 -10.54 -18.47 1.30
N PRO A 151 -9.43 -19.25 1.24
CA PRO A 151 -8.93 -19.98 2.41
C PRO A 151 -8.47 -19.09 3.57
N LEU A 152 -8.18 -17.80 3.31
CA LEU A 152 -7.69 -16.85 4.31
C LEU A 152 -8.83 -16.12 5.04
N VAL A 153 -10.05 -16.16 4.48
CA VAL A 153 -11.22 -15.47 5.04
C VAL A 153 -11.51 -15.98 6.45
N GLY A 154 -11.69 -15.05 7.39
CA GLY A 154 -11.95 -15.37 8.80
C GLY A 154 -10.70 -15.65 9.65
N SER A 155 -9.51 -15.78 9.05
CA SER A 155 -8.27 -16.00 9.80
C SER A 155 -7.68 -14.74 10.44
N ARG A 156 -7.99 -13.57 9.86
CA ARG A 156 -7.70 -12.21 10.35
C ARG A 156 -8.61 -11.20 9.60
N PRO A 157 -8.64 -9.92 9.99
CA PRO A 157 -9.22 -8.88 9.14
C PRO A 157 -8.46 -8.79 7.80
N LEU A 158 -9.18 -9.05 6.70
CA LEU A 158 -8.64 -9.04 5.35
C LEU A 158 -9.31 -7.92 4.54
N TRP A 159 -8.51 -7.03 3.94
CA TRP A 159 -8.99 -5.98 3.04
C TRP A 159 -8.53 -6.28 1.61
N ILE A 160 -9.38 -5.95 0.65
CA ILE A 160 -9.06 -6.05 -0.78
C ILE A 160 -8.87 -4.64 -1.32
N GLY A 161 -7.76 -4.41 -2.00
CA GLY A 161 -7.40 -3.11 -2.57
C GLY A 161 -6.83 -3.21 -3.97
N THR A 162 -6.45 -2.04 -4.50
CA THR A 162 -5.64 -1.96 -5.72
C THR A 162 -4.18 -2.22 -5.41
N SER A 163 -3.43 -2.73 -6.38
CA SER A 163 -1.99 -3.04 -6.25
C SER A 163 -1.14 -1.83 -5.91
N CYS A 164 -1.56 -0.65 -6.38
CA CYS A 164 -0.94 0.63 -6.07
C CYS A 164 -1.97 1.75 -6.22
N SER A 165 -1.53 2.99 -6.00
CA SER A 165 -2.34 4.18 -6.32
C SER A 165 -2.80 4.15 -7.79
N LEU A 166 -4.08 4.46 -8.01
CA LEU A 166 -4.70 4.57 -9.34
C LEU A 166 -4.28 5.82 -10.12
N LEU A 167 -3.41 6.67 -9.56
CA LEU A 167 -2.81 7.81 -10.27
C LEU A 167 -2.08 7.37 -11.55
N HIS A 168 -1.72 6.08 -11.65
CA HIS A 168 -1.05 5.47 -12.79
C HIS A 168 -2.00 4.81 -13.82
N SER A 169 -3.32 4.87 -13.63
CA SER A 169 -4.31 4.37 -14.58
C SER A 169 -5.02 5.56 -15.27
N PRO A 170 -5.28 5.50 -16.59
CA PRO A 170 -6.09 6.52 -17.26
C PRO A 170 -7.47 6.65 -16.57
N ILE A 171 -7.88 7.91 -16.36
CA ILE A 171 -9.07 8.28 -15.56
C ILE A 171 -10.37 7.74 -16.17
N ASP A 172 -10.43 7.56 -17.49
CA ASP A 172 -11.63 7.07 -18.18
C ASP A 172 -11.29 6.63 -19.63
N LEU A 173 -11.77 5.45 -20.04
CA LEU A 173 -11.68 4.97 -21.45
C LEU A 173 -12.86 5.45 -22.31
N SER A 174 -13.86 6.11 -21.73
CA SER A 174 -15.03 6.64 -22.46
C SER A 174 -14.68 7.81 -23.40
N VAL A 175 -13.46 8.37 -23.27
CA VAL A 175 -12.97 9.51 -24.06
C VAL A 175 -12.13 9.06 -25.27
N GLU A 176 -11.88 7.75 -25.43
CA GLU A 176 -10.95 7.22 -26.42
C GLU A 176 -11.69 6.76 -27.70
N SER A 177 -11.84 7.68 -28.66
CA SER A 177 -12.64 7.49 -29.89
C SER A 177 -11.96 6.67 -30.99
N ARG A 178 -10.87 5.93 -30.71
CA ARG A 178 -10.04 5.25 -31.73
C ARG A 178 -9.72 3.78 -31.44
N LEU A 179 -10.52 3.09 -30.62
CA LEU A 179 -10.34 1.67 -30.35
C LEU A 179 -11.42 0.82 -31.03
N ASP A 180 -10.98 -0.18 -31.79
CA ASP A 180 -11.82 -1.18 -32.46
C ASP A 180 -12.71 -1.94 -31.45
N GLU A 181 -13.91 -2.33 -31.91
CA GLU A 181 -15.00 -2.89 -31.08
C GLU A 181 -14.60 -4.16 -30.30
N GLU A 182 -13.63 -4.94 -30.77
CA GLU A 182 -13.12 -6.13 -30.05
C GLU A 182 -12.32 -5.79 -28.78
N VAL A 183 -11.64 -4.63 -28.75
CA VAL A 183 -10.85 -4.21 -27.58
C VAL A 183 -11.76 -3.67 -26.46
N LYS A 184 -12.93 -3.12 -26.81
CA LYS A 184 -13.92 -2.63 -25.84
C LYS A 184 -14.60 -3.77 -25.07
N ALA A 185 -14.72 -4.97 -25.65
CA ALA A 185 -15.36 -6.12 -25.01
C ALA A 185 -14.49 -6.76 -23.90
N GLY A 186 -13.16 -6.60 -23.96
CA GLY A 186 -12.21 -7.05 -22.93
C GLY A 186 -11.93 -6.03 -21.83
N SER A 187 -12.42 -4.79 -21.98
CA SER A 187 -12.25 -3.69 -21.03
C SER A 187 -13.39 -3.65 -20.00
N PRO A 188 -13.12 -3.38 -18.70
CA PRO A 188 -14.12 -3.47 -17.63
C PRO A 188 -15.25 -2.42 -17.66
N LEU A 189 -15.31 -1.56 -18.67
CA LEU A 189 -16.27 -0.45 -18.77
C LEU A 189 -17.47 -0.73 -19.69
N HIS A 190 -17.65 -1.95 -20.21
CA HIS A 190 -18.88 -2.29 -20.94
C HIS A 190 -20.04 -2.56 -19.97
N CYS A 191 -20.68 -1.49 -19.50
CA CYS A 191 -21.98 -1.56 -18.85
C CYS A 191 -23.06 -1.84 -19.92
N LYS A 192 -23.32 -3.11 -20.20
CA LYS A 192 -24.62 -3.54 -20.75
C LYS A 192 -25.15 -4.72 -19.95
N ASN A 193 -26.36 -4.50 -19.42
CA ASN A 193 -27.28 -5.45 -18.79
C ASN A 193 -27.09 -5.71 -17.29
N VAL A 194 -27.45 -4.72 -16.47
CA VAL A 194 -27.99 -4.97 -15.12
C VAL A 194 -29.37 -4.28 -15.03
N PRO A 195 -30.48 -5.02 -14.83
CA PRO A 195 -31.79 -4.41 -14.60
C PRO A 195 -31.88 -3.90 -13.16
N SER A 196 -32.16 -2.60 -13.04
CA SER A 196 -32.93 -1.91 -11.99
C SER A 196 -32.79 -2.39 -10.54
N TRP A 197 -32.00 -1.69 -9.72
CA TRP A 197 -32.38 -1.34 -8.35
C TRP A 197 -31.84 0.06 -8.03
N ARG A 198 -32.72 0.93 -7.51
CA ARG A 198 -32.59 2.39 -7.42
C ARG A 198 -31.89 2.85 -6.14
N CYS A 199 -31.13 3.93 -6.31
CA CYS A 199 -30.68 4.99 -5.39
C CYS A 199 -29.96 4.60 -4.10
#